data_AF-A0A3M0Z3S7-F1
#
_entry.id   AF-A0A3M0Z3S7-F1
#
_cell.length_a   1.000
_cell.length_b   1.000
_cell.length_c   1.000
_cell.angle_alpha   90.00
_cell.angle_beta   90.00
_cell.angle_gamma   90.00
#
_symmetry.space_group_name_H-M   'P 1'
#
loop_
_entity.id
_entity.type
_entity.pdbx_description
1 polymer ?
#
loop_
_entity_poly.entity_id
_entity_poly.type
_entity_poly.pdbx_seq_one_letter_code
_entity_poly.pdbx_strand_id
1 'polypeptide(L)'
;MPGVDIRGDKVLTESERDAFLTHEVTVEEKVDGANLGLSFDANGNVRAQNRGAYLHLPGSGQWKKLGEWLALHTDILFEHLFDRYILFGEWCYAQHSIFYENLPDWFLAFDVYDREAGRFLSTMHRDRFL
;
A
#
# COMPACT_ATOMS: atom_id res chain seq x y z
N MET A 1 25.23 10.00 -6.67
CA MET A 1 25.81 9.06 -7.66
C MET A 1 25.85 9.76 -9.02
N PRO A 2 27.02 10.07 -9.59
CA PRO A 2 27.09 10.66 -10.91
C PRO A 2 26.69 9.62 -11.97
N GLY A 3 25.83 9.99 -12.94
CA GLY A 3 25.57 9.17 -14.13
C GLY A 3 24.24 8.42 -14.18
N VAL A 4 23.32 8.62 -13.24
CA VAL A 4 21.95 8.11 -13.37
C VAL A 4 21.11 9.16 -14.10
N ASP A 5 20.70 8.87 -15.33
CA ASP A 5 19.69 9.66 -16.06
C ASP A 5 18.32 9.36 -15.46
N ILE A 6 17.91 10.17 -14.48
CA ILE A 6 16.61 10.06 -13.84
C ILE A 6 15.63 10.90 -14.65
N ARG A 7 14.55 10.28 -15.12
CA ARG A 7 13.52 11.01 -15.87
C ARG A 7 12.99 12.18 -15.04
N GLY A 8 12.98 13.38 -15.62
CA GLY A 8 12.59 14.60 -14.93
C GLY A 8 11.15 14.63 -14.43
N ASP A 9 10.25 13.80 -14.99
CA ASP A 9 8.87 13.64 -14.49
C ASP A 9 8.78 12.92 -13.13
N LYS A 10 9.89 12.34 -12.66
CA LYS A 10 9.97 11.57 -11.41
C LYS A 10 10.72 12.29 -10.29
N VAL A 11 11.19 13.51 -10.55
CA VAL A 11 11.98 14.28 -9.61
C VAL A 11 11.45 15.70 -9.55
N LEU A 12 11.25 16.21 -8.35
CA LEU A 12 10.95 17.62 -8.15
C LEU A 12 12.10 18.49 -8.67
N THR A 13 11.78 19.62 -9.29
CA THR A 13 12.76 20.68 -9.53
C THR A 13 13.35 21.18 -8.22
N GLU A 14 14.49 21.87 -8.27
CA GLU A 14 15.12 22.42 -7.06
C GLU A 14 14.15 23.32 -6.28
N SER A 15 13.42 24.21 -6.96
CA SER A 15 12.45 25.09 -6.32
C SER A 15 11.25 24.34 -5.73
N GLU A 16 10.75 23.30 -6.40
CA GLU A 16 9.66 22.47 -5.86
C GLU A 16 10.12 21.67 -4.64
N ARG A 17 11.33 21.11 -4.68
CA ARG A 17 11.93 20.40 -3.54
C ARG A 17 12.09 21.35 -2.34
N ASP A 18 12.66 22.53 -2.56
CA ASP A 18 12.92 23.49 -1.50
C ASP A 18 11.60 23.96 -0.88
N ALA A 19 10.56 24.20 -1.69
CA ALA A 19 9.22 24.51 -1.20
C ALA A 19 8.59 23.33 -0.44
N PHE A 20 8.70 22.10 -0.96
CA PHE A 20 8.18 20.89 -0.32
C PHE A 20 8.79 20.70 1.07
N LEU A 21 10.11 20.82 1.19
CA LEU A 21 10.87 20.64 2.43
C LEU A 21 10.68 21.76 3.46
N THR A 22 9.89 22.81 3.17
CA THR A 22 9.44 23.76 4.20
C THR A 22 8.35 23.19 5.11
N HIS A 23 7.72 22.08 4.72
CA HIS A 23 6.66 21.42 5.47
C HIS A 23 7.23 20.29 6.34
N GLU A 24 6.45 19.84 7.33
CA GLU A 24 6.77 18.61 8.06
C GLU A 24 6.67 17.40 7.12
N VAL A 25 7.71 16.56 7.13
CA VAL A 25 7.79 15.36 6.30
C VAL A 25 7.98 14.15 7.20
N THR A 26 7.12 13.15 7.02
CA THR A 26 7.29 11.83 7.64
C THR A 26 8.13 10.96 6.72
N VAL A 27 9.16 10.32 7.27
CA VAL A 27 9.98 9.34 6.55
C VAL A 27 9.73 7.97 7.16
N GLU A 28 9.39 7.01 6.31
CA GLU A 28 9.07 5.65 6.72
C GLU A 28 9.99 4.65 6.04
N GLU A 29 10.13 3.48 6.65
CA GLU A 29 10.88 2.39 6.05
C GLU A 29 10.21 1.97 4.74
N LYS A 30 11.01 1.91 3.67
CA LYS A 30 10.56 1.33 2.42
C LYS A 30 10.79 -0.18 2.44
N VAL A 31 9.74 -0.92 2.78
CA VAL A 31 9.74 -2.39 2.75
C VAL A 31 9.88 -2.90 1.30
N ASP A 32 10.56 -4.04 1.14
CA ASP A 32 10.82 -4.73 -0.12
C ASP A 32 9.90 -5.94 -0.29
N GLY A 33 8.76 -5.73 -0.95
CA GLY A 33 7.84 -6.80 -1.28
C GLY A 33 7.03 -6.46 -2.54
N ALA A 34 5.77 -6.86 -2.54
CA ALA A 34 4.84 -6.53 -3.61
C ALA A 34 3.77 -5.57 -3.11
N ASN A 35 3.69 -4.38 -3.71
CA ASN A 35 2.59 -3.47 -3.41
C ASN A 35 1.21 -4.13 -3.64
N LEU A 36 0.35 -4.03 -2.62
CA LEU A 36 -0.99 -4.58 -2.58
C LEU A 36 -1.97 -3.50 -2.09
N GLY A 37 -3.05 -3.31 -2.83
CA GLY A 37 -4.22 -2.53 -2.41
C GLY A 37 -5.39 -3.44 -2.11
N LEU A 38 -6.10 -3.18 -1.01
CA LEU A 38 -7.29 -3.90 -0.56
C LEU A 38 -8.46 -2.92 -0.42
N SER A 39 -9.63 -3.31 -0.92
CA SER A 39 -10.85 -2.50 -0.84
C SER A 39 -12.08 -3.41 -0.96
N PHE A 40 -13.27 -2.87 -0.70
CA PHE A 40 -14.52 -3.55 -1.04
C PHE A 40 -15.30 -2.77 -2.09
N ASP A 41 -16.10 -3.49 -2.87
CA ASP A 41 -17.15 -2.88 -3.67
C ASP A 41 -18.45 -2.71 -2.89
N ALA A 42 -19.42 -2.03 -3.50
CA ALA A 42 -20.73 -1.73 -2.92
C ALA A 42 -21.55 -2.98 -2.53
N ASN A 43 -21.17 -4.17 -3.02
CA ASN A 43 -21.80 -5.43 -2.64
C ASN A 43 -21.05 -6.14 -1.50
N GLY A 44 -20.00 -5.53 -0.95
CA GLY A 44 -19.18 -6.13 0.11
C GLY A 44 -18.19 -7.18 -0.39
N ASN A 45 -17.90 -7.25 -1.70
CA ASN A 45 -16.88 -8.17 -2.19
C ASN A 45 -15.49 -7.55 -2.04
N VAL A 46 -14.57 -8.31 -1.43
CA VAL A 46 -13.17 -7.91 -1.31
C VAL A 46 -12.50 -7.85 -2.68
N ARG A 47 -11.72 -6.80 -2.91
CA ARG A 47 -10.93 -6.56 -4.12
C ARG A 47 -9.48 -6.35 -3.72
N ALA A 48 -8.61 -7.20 -4.25
CA ALA A 48 -7.17 -7.05 -4.17
C ALA A 48 -6.62 -6.51 -5.50
N GLN A 49 -5.66 -5.59 -5.44
CA GLN A 49 -5.00 -5.03 -6.63
C GLN A 49 -3.50 -4.91 -6.40
N ASN A 50 -2.71 -5.09 -7.46
CA ASN A 50 -1.32 -4.66 -7.49
C ASN A 50 -1.23 -3.26 -8.13
N ARG A 51 -0.01 -2.79 -8.43
CA ARG A 51 0.21 -1.48 -9.06
C ARG A 51 -0.48 -1.28 -10.42
N GLY A 52 -0.79 -2.35 -11.15
CA GLY A 52 -1.26 -2.27 -12.54
C GLY A 52 -2.65 -2.86 -12.79
N ALA A 53 -3.16 -3.73 -11.93
CA ALA A 53 -4.42 -4.43 -12.15
C ALA A 53 -5.02 -5.00 -10.86
N TYR A 54 -6.33 -5.27 -10.90
CA TYR A 54 -6.99 -6.14 -9.93
C TYR A 54 -6.50 -7.59 -10.07
N LEU A 55 -6.36 -8.25 -8.93
CA LEU A 55 -5.90 -9.63 -8.84
C LEU A 55 -7.10 -10.57 -8.92
N HIS A 56 -6.94 -11.66 -9.67
CA HIS A 56 -7.89 -12.77 -9.66
C HIS A 56 -7.41 -13.84 -8.69
N LEU A 57 -8.29 -14.29 -7.80
CA LEU A 57 -8.02 -15.33 -6.82
C LEU A 57 -8.70 -16.65 -7.23
N PRO A 58 -8.08 -17.83 -6.98
CA PRO A 58 -6.79 -18.00 -6.28
C PRO A 58 -5.60 -17.51 -7.11
N GLY A 59 -4.71 -16.76 -6.46
CA GLY A 59 -3.53 -16.20 -7.10
C GLY A 59 -2.42 -17.23 -7.31
N SER A 60 -1.44 -16.90 -8.14
CA SER A 60 -0.23 -17.69 -8.36
C SER A 60 1.03 -16.92 -7.95
N GLY A 61 2.16 -17.61 -7.84
CA GLY A 61 3.44 -17.00 -7.45
C GLY A 61 3.36 -16.29 -6.10
N GLN A 62 3.77 -15.02 -6.06
CA GLN A 62 3.74 -14.20 -4.84
C GLN A 62 2.33 -14.01 -4.25
N TRP A 63 1.26 -14.26 -5.02
CA TRP A 63 -0.13 -14.10 -4.56
C TRP A 63 -0.76 -15.40 -4.06
N LYS A 64 -0.02 -16.52 -4.07
CA LYS A 64 -0.55 -17.85 -3.75
C LYS A 64 -1.24 -17.92 -2.39
N LYS A 65 -0.73 -17.21 -1.38
CA LYS A 65 -1.27 -17.20 -0.01
C LYS A 65 -2.24 -16.07 0.29
N LEU A 66 -2.47 -15.16 -0.67
CA LEU A 66 -3.32 -14.00 -0.44
C LEU A 66 -4.78 -14.40 -0.15
N GLY A 67 -5.32 -15.40 -0.84
CA GLY A 67 -6.69 -15.86 -0.57
C GLY A 67 -6.87 -16.45 0.82
N GLU A 68 -5.91 -17.25 1.29
CA GLU A 68 -5.92 -17.82 2.65
C GLU A 68 -5.79 -16.70 3.70
N TRP A 69 -4.92 -15.72 3.47
CA TRP A 69 -4.75 -14.58 4.37
C TRP A 69 -6.01 -13.70 4.42
N LEU A 70 -6.62 -13.41 3.26
CA LEU A 70 -7.87 -12.64 3.20
C LEU A 70 -9.00 -13.35 3.93
N ALA A 71 -9.13 -14.67 3.82
CA ALA A 71 -10.17 -15.41 4.53
C ALA A 71 -10.11 -15.23 6.06
N LEU A 72 -8.93 -14.94 6.62
CA LEU A 72 -8.75 -14.68 8.05
C LEU A 72 -9.02 -13.23 8.45
N HIS A 73 -8.87 -12.28 7.51
CA HIS A 73 -8.89 -10.83 7.80
C HIS A 73 -10.08 -10.09 7.16
N THR A 74 -10.90 -10.75 6.35
CA THR A 74 -11.96 -10.08 5.56
C THR A 74 -12.96 -9.36 6.46
N ASP A 75 -13.38 -9.96 7.58
CA ASP A 75 -14.38 -9.35 8.46
C ASP A 75 -13.86 -8.05 9.07
N ILE A 76 -12.66 -8.07 9.67
CA ILE A 76 -12.05 -6.86 10.25
C ILE A 76 -11.73 -5.82 9.16
N LEU A 77 -11.25 -6.24 7.99
CA LEU A 77 -11.02 -5.33 6.87
C LEU A 77 -12.33 -4.66 6.42
N PHE A 78 -13.44 -5.40 6.39
CA PHE A 78 -14.73 -4.84 5.99
C PHE A 78 -15.25 -3.82 7.01
N GLU A 79 -15.14 -4.12 8.31
CA GLU A 79 -15.53 -3.21 9.40
C GLU A 79 -14.80 -1.86 9.34
N HIS A 80 -13.55 -1.84 8.89
CA HIS A 80 -12.76 -0.61 8.78
C HIS A 80 -12.90 0.07 7.42
N LEU A 81 -12.86 -0.67 6.32
CA LEU A 81 -12.76 -0.09 4.98
C LEU A 81 -14.12 0.24 4.36
N PHE A 82 -15.13 -0.61 4.60
CA PHE A 82 -16.38 -0.62 3.84
C PHE A 82 -16.12 -0.47 2.32
N ASP A 83 -17.03 0.17 1.59
CA ASP A 83 -16.86 0.54 0.19
C ASP A 83 -16.29 1.96 0.00
N ARG A 84 -15.71 2.55 1.06
CA ARG A 84 -15.11 3.90 1.03
C ARG A 84 -13.61 3.88 0.88
N TYR A 85 -12.90 3.11 1.69
CA TYR A 85 -11.45 3.20 1.75
C TYR A 85 -10.75 2.16 0.86
N ILE A 86 -9.52 2.47 0.46
CA ILE A 86 -8.56 1.52 -0.09
C ILE A 86 -7.35 1.51 0.85
N LEU A 87 -7.04 0.34 1.39
CA LEU A 87 -5.86 0.10 2.21
C LEU A 87 -4.69 -0.31 1.33
N PHE A 88 -3.60 0.44 1.37
CA PHE A 88 -2.36 0.12 0.67
C PHE A 88 -1.30 -0.38 1.64
N GLY A 89 -0.59 -1.42 1.23
CA GLY A 89 0.50 -2.00 1.99
C GLY A 89 1.47 -2.77 1.11
N GLU A 90 2.52 -3.27 1.75
CA GLU A 90 3.51 -4.13 1.13
C GLU A 90 3.24 -5.59 1.51
N TRP A 91 3.04 -6.42 0.50
CA TRP A 91 2.85 -7.86 0.64
C TRP A 91 4.19 -8.59 0.58
N CYS A 92 4.56 -9.20 1.70
CA CYS A 92 5.89 -9.72 1.99
C CYS A 92 5.94 -11.26 2.08
N TYR A 93 4.91 -11.96 1.59
CA TYR A 93 4.88 -13.43 1.59
C TYR A 93 6.04 -14.06 0.80
N ALA A 94 6.32 -13.52 -0.39
CA ALA A 94 7.44 -13.95 -1.20
C ALA A 94 8.61 -12.98 -1.00
N GLN A 95 9.80 -13.53 -0.72
CA GLN A 95 11.02 -12.73 -0.68
C GLN A 95 11.27 -12.11 -2.06
N HIS A 96 11.53 -10.80 -2.08
CA HIS A 96 12.06 -10.09 -3.24
C HIS A 96 13.59 -10.11 -3.17
N SER A 97 14.21 -9.02 -2.72
CA SER A 97 15.66 -8.91 -2.57
C SER A 97 16.08 -9.04 -1.11
N ILE A 98 15.31 -8.44 -0.20
CA ILE A 98 15.57 -8.45 1.24
C ILE A 98 14.79 -9.59 1.90
N PHE A 99 15.49 -10.37 2.73
CA PHE A 99 14.88 -11.38 3.57
C PHE A 99 14.51 -10.78 4.92
N TYR A 100 13.25 -10.93 5.32
CA TYR A 100 12.74 -10.43 6.60
C TYR A 100 12.42 -11.58 7.55
N GLU A 101 13.05 -11.59 8.72
CA GLU A 101 12.94 -12.70 9.69
C GLU A 101 11.83 -12.50 10.73
N ASN A 102 11.40 -11.27 10.99
CA ASN A 102 10.54 -10.93 12.13
C ASN A 102 9.42 -9.95 11.74
N LEU A 103 8.78 -10.15 10.59
CA LEU A 103 7.61 -9.35 10.22
C LEU A 103 6.43 -9.66 11.15
N PRO A 104 5.65 -8.64 11.58
CA PRO A 104 4.46 -8.86 12.38
C PRO A 104 3.36 -9.59 11.60
N ASP A 105 3.33 -9.43 10.28
CA ASP A 105 2.43 -10.09 9.35
C ASP A 105 3.05 -10.11 7.93
N TRP A 106 2.47 -10.86 6.98
CA TRP A 106 2.82 -10.78 5.57
C TRP A 106 2.33 -9.49 4.90
N PHE A 107 1.32 -8.80 5.44
CA PHE A 107 0.85 -7.53 4.91
C PHE A 107 1.19 -6.37 5.84
N LEU A 108 1.99 -5.43 5.36
CA LEU A 108 2.39 -4.24 6.11
C LEU A 108 1.74 -3.01 5.50
N ALA A 109 0.68 -2.51 6.14
CA ALA A 109 -0.04 -1.33 5.68
C ALA A 109 0.79 -0.06 5.83
N PHE A 110 0.71 0.84 4.84
CA PHE A 110 1.42 2.13 4.87
C PHE A 110 0.54 3.30 4.45
N ASP A 111 -0.56 3.11 3.71
CA ASP A 111 -1.42 4.22 3.28
C ASP A 111 -2.89 3.82 3.23
N VAL A 112 -3.76 4.83 3.35
CA VAL A 112 -5.20 4.68 3.18
C VAL A 112 -5.71 5.77 2.25
N TYR A 113 -6.38 5.37 1.16
CA TYR A 113 -7.01 6.29 0.23
C TYR A 113 -8.52 6.36 0.47
N ASP A 114 -9.03 7.57 0.63
CA ASP A 114 -10.45 7.86 0.77
C ASP A 114 -11.05 8.12 -0.61
N ARG A 115 -11.87 7.19 -1.12
CA ARG A 115 -12.50 7.32 -2.43
C ARG A 115 -13.55 8.43 -2.48
N GLU A 116 -14.21 8.72 -1.36
CA GLU A 116 -15.20 9.80 -1.30
C GLU A 116 -14.52 11.17 -1.34
N ALA A 117 -13.43 11.33 -0.58
CA ALA A 117 -12.67 12.58 -0.56
C ALA A 117 -11.68 12.72 -1.73
N GLY A 118 -11.43 11.65 -2.49
CA GLY A 118 -10.52 11.63 -3.62
C GLY A 118 -9.04 11.83 -3.24
N ARG A 119 -8.63 11.49 -2.01
CA ARG A 119 -7.28 11.75 -1.50
C ARG A 119 -6.83 10.73 -0.45
N PHE A 120 -5.52 10.64 -0.25
CA PHE A 120 -4.94 9.91 0.87
C PHE A 120 -5.26 10.57 2.21
N LEU A 121 -5.40 9.76 3.25
CA LEU A 121 -5.47 10.26 4.63
C LEU A 121 -4.12 10.91 5.00
N SER A 122 -4.16 11.95 5.84
CA SER A 122 -2.92 12.48 6.44
C SER A 122 -2.30 11.45 7.37
N THR A 123 -0.98 11.49 7.60
CA THR A 123 -0.24 10.59 8.52
C THR A 123 -0.99 10.36 9.84
N MET A 124 -1.36 11.43 10.55
CA MET A 124 -2.11 11.33 11.83
C MET A 124 -3.46 10.61 11.73
N HIS A 125 -4.16 10.69 10.60
CA HIS A 125 -5.45 9.99 10.42
C HIS A 125 -5.21 8.55 9.99
N ARG A 126 -4.19 8.29 9.16
CA ARG A 126 -3.75 6.96 8.78
C ARG A 126 -3.28 6.16 9.99
N ASP A 127 -2.46 6.74 10.87
CA ASP A 127 -1.95 6.07 12.07
C ASP A 127 -3.03 5.79 13.13
N ARG A 128 -4.14 6.52 13.08
CA ARG A 128 -5.32 6.22 13.91
C ARG A 128 -6.25 5.19 13.27
N PHE A 129 -6.09 4.97 11.97
CA PHE A 129 -6.89 4.02 11.20
C PHE A 129 -6.27 2.63 11.23
N LEU A 130 -4.93 2.54 11.14
CA LEU A 130 -4.14 1.32 11.24
C LEU A 130 -3.93 0.89 12.70
#